data_AF-A0A1A9I2S0-F1
#
_entry.id   AF-A0A1A9I2S0-F1
#
_cell.length_a   1.000
_cell.length_b   1.000
_cell.length_c   1.000
_cell.angle_alpha   90.00
_cell.angle_beta   90.00
_cell.angle_gamma   90.00
#
_symmetry.space_group_name_H-M   'P 1'
#
loop_
_entity.id
_entity.type
_entity.pdbx_description
1 polymer ?
#
loop_
_entity_poly.entity_id
_entity_poly.type
_entity_poly.pdbx_seq_one_letter_code
_entity_poly.pdbx_strand_id
1 'polypeptide(L)'
;MEDHLERQIDQLGRVLGKILSGLIGLKGKGQVANGIELTNQTLKGELDLDIQKLLDIPLDDFINTLKTKKEFSNENLEKLADILLLIADDSQDKDRKKLYEKCLTIYEYLERGEDIYSLERQWKIKRIKKFLST
;
A
#
# COMPACT_ATOMS: atom_id res chain seq x y z
N MET A 1 29.29 0.63 0.54
CA MET A 1 28.20 1.50 1.03
C MET A 1 26.86 1.12 0.40
N GLU A 2 26.82 0.60 -0.84
CA GLU A 2 25.60 0.07 -1.49
C GLU A 2 24.95 -1.12 -0.77
N ASP A 3 25.73 -2.01 -0.16
CA ASP A 3 25.26 -3.26 0.45
C ASP A 3 24.22 -3.06 1.60
N HIS A 4 24.21 -1.90 2.28
CA HIS A 4 23.24 -1.65 3.35
C HIS A 4 21.89 -1.14 2.83
N LEU A 5 21.88 -0.42 1.71
CA LEU A 5 20.65 0.14 1.13
C LEU A 5 19.84 -0.96 0.44
N GLU A 6 20.50 -1.78 -0.36
CA GLU A 6 19.87 -2.90 -1.08
C GLU A 6 19.22 -3.89 -0.10
N ARG A 7 19.91 -4.22 1.00
CA ARG A 7 19.36 -5.08 2.06
C ARG A 7 18.11 -4.50 2.73
N GLN A 8 18.05 -3.19 2.93
CA GLN A 8 16.87 -2.54 3.53
C GLN A 8 15.68 -2.56 2.57
N ILE A 9 15.91 -2.28 1.28
CA ILE A 9 14.87 -2.36 0.25
C ILE A 9 14.32 -3.78 0.12
N ASP A 10 15.20 -4.78 0.17
CA ASP A 10 14.84 -6.20 0.16
C ASP A 10 14.05 -6.62 1.39
N GLN A 11 14.46 -6.19 2.59
CA GLN A 11 13.74 -6.48 3.82
C GLN A 11 12.33 -5.88 3.77
N LEU A 12 12.21 -4.62 3.34
CA LEU A 12 10.93 -3.95 3.16
C LEU A 12 10.04 -4.72 2.18
N GLY A 13 10.56 -5.12 1.03
CA GLY A 13 9.82 -5.87 0.03
C GLY A 13 9.34 -7.24 0.52
N ARG A 14 10.14 -7.94 1.33
CA ARG A 14 9.77 -9.21 1.96
C ARG A 14 8.68 -9.03 3.00
N VAL A 15 8.79 -8.02 3.85
CA VAL A 15 7.78 -7.70 4.88
C VAL A 15 6.43 -7.37 4.23
N LEU A 16 6.42 -6.50 3.23
CA LEU A 16 5.21 -6.15 2.48
C LEU A 16 4.61 -7.37 1.76
N GLY A 17 5.45 -8.19 1.13
CA GLY A 17 5.00 -9.43 0.48
C GLY A 17 4.33 -10.42 1.45
N LYS A 18 4.88 -10.55 2.67
CA LYS A 18 4.31 -11.40 3.73
C LYS A 18 2.95 -10.86 4.20
N ILE A 19 2.85 -9.55 4.42
CA ILE A 19 1.58 -8.89 4.81
C ILE A 19 0.53 -9.11 3.73
N LEU A 20 0.86 -8.81 2.46
CA LEU A 20 -0.06 -8.93 1.33
C LEU A 20 -0.58 -10.37 1.19
N SER A 21 0.32 -11.35 1.24
CA SER A 21 -0.04 -12.77 1.15
C SER A 21 -0.94 -13.21 2.30
N GLY A 22 -0.67 -12.74 3.53
CA GLY A 22 -1.51 -12.97 4.70
C GLY A 22 -2.92 -12.40 4.53
N LEU A 23 -3.02 -11.14 4.07
CA LEU A 23 -4.31 -10.48 3.81
C LEU A 23 -5.12 -11.19 2.73
N ILE A 24 -4.49 -11.60 1.62
CA ILE A 24 -5.18 -12.36 0.57
C ILE A 24 -5.73 -13.69 1.12
N GLY A 25 -4.93 -14.41 1.91
CA GLY A 25 -5.36 -15.67 2.53
C GLY A 25 -6.53 -15.50 3.50
N LEU A 26 -6.56 -14.40 4.26
CA LEU A 26 -7.67 -14.08 5.16
C LEU A 26 -8.91 -13.57 4.42
N LYS A 27 -8.73 -12.84 3.30
CA LYS A 27 -9.82 -12.42 2.42
C LYS A 27 -10.57 -13.60 1.84
N GLY A 28 -9.87 -14.64 1.39
CA GLY A 28 -10.49 -15.89 0.94
C GLY A 28 -11.35 -16.60 2.00
N LYS A 29 -11.15 -16.26 3.29
CA LYS A 29 -11.89 -16.82 4.43
C LYS A 29 -12.93 -15.85 5.03
N GLY A 30 -13.06 -14.63 4.49
CA GLY A 30 -13.93 -13.59 5.04
C GLY A 30 -13.45 -13.04 6.40
N GLN A 31 -12.15 -13.10 6.69
CA GLN A 31 -11.56 -12.73 7.99
C GLN A 31 -10.58 -11.55 7.88
N VAL A 32 -10.79 -10.63 6.93
CA VAL A 32 -9.86 -9.53 6.65
C VAL A 32 -9.71 -8.60 7.85
N ALA A 33 -10.77 -8.35 8.62
CA ALA A 33 -10.70 -7.59 9.88
C ALA A 33 -9.57 -8.07 10.82
N ASN A 34 -9.39 -9.38 10.98
CA ASN A 34 -8.30 -9.96 11.78
C ASN A 34 -6.92 -9.72 11.14
N GLY A 35 -6.89 -9.60 9.82
CA GLY A 35 -5.69 -9.29 9.05
C GLY A 35 -5.23 -7.84 9.17
N ILE A 36 -6.15 -6.90 9.42
CA ILE A 36 -5.82 -5.47 9.61
C ILE A 36 -4.98 -5.28 10.87
N GLU A 37 -5.36 -5.92 11.99
CA GLU A 37 -4.60 -5.83 13.24
C GLU A 37 -3.19 -6.41 13.07
N LEU A 38 -3.09 -7.60 12.45
CA LEU A 38 -1.80 -8.22 12.16
C LEU A 38 -0.95 -7.36 11.22
N THR A 39 -1.58 -6.69 10.24
CA THR A 39 -0.91 -5.76 9.33
C THR A 39 -0.32 -4.59 10.11
N ASN A 40 -1.10 -3.95 10.97
CA ASN A 40 -0.61 -2.86 11.83
C ASN A 40 0.53 -3.30 12.74
N GLN A 41 0.42 -4.47 13.37
CA GLN A 41 1.49 -5.01 14.22
C GLN A 41 2.77 -5.27 13.42
N THR A 42 2.64 -5.85 12.23
CA THR A 42 3.80 -6.17 11.37
C THR A 42 4.46 -4.91 10.83
N LEU A 43 3.68 -3.94 10.31
CA LEU A 43 4.21 -2.65 9.86
C LEU A 43 4.94 -1.92 11.00
N LYS A 44 4.39 -1.98 12.22
CA LYS A 44 4.95 -1.26 13.37
C LYS A 44 6.23 -1.91 13.86
N GLY A 45 6.25 -3.23 13.96
CA GLY A 45 7.41 -4.00 14.43
C GLY A 45 8.58 -3.99 13.43
N GLU A 46 8.29 -4.06 12.14
CA GLU A 46 9.32 -4.23 11.12
C GLU A 46 9.75 -2.91 10.45
N LEU A 47 8.86 -1.92 10.36
CA LEU A 47 9.07 -0.70 9.55
C LEU A 47 8.85 0.61 10.32
N ASP A 48 8.51 0.54 11.62
CA ASP A 48 8.04 1.68 12.42
C ASP A 48 6.93 2.50 11.71
N LEU A 49 6.06 1.79 10.97
CA LEU A 49 4.92 2.33 10.27
C LEU A 49 3.63 1.71 10.81
N ASP A 50 2.52 2.38 10.63
CA ASP A 50 1.20 1.77 10.79
C ASP A 50 0.24 2.44 9.82
N ILE A 51 -0.98 1.90 9.70
CA ILE A 51 -1.96 2.42 8.75
C ILE A 51 -2.28 3.88 9.06
N GLN A 52 -2.41 4.27 10.33
CA GLN A 52 -2.77 5.64 10.69
C GLN A 52 -1.63 6.62 10.35
N LYS A 53 -0.38 6.27 10.64
CA LYS A 53 0.79 7.05 10.20
C LYS A 53 0.83 7.24 8.68
N LEU A 54 0.42 6.24 7.90
CA LEU A 54 0.34 6.36 6.43
C LEU A 54 -0.78 7.29 5.99
N LEU A 55 -1.93 7.25 6.67
CA LEU A 55 -3.08 8.11 6.39
C LEU A 55 -2.85 9.57 6.79
N ASP A 56 -2.03 9.82 7.81
CA ASP A 56 -1.70 11.15 8.32
C ASP A 56 -0.71 11.92 7.43
N ILE A 57 0.04 11.23 6.56
CA ILE A 57 0.88 11.89 5.57
C ILE A 57 -0.04 12.66 4.62
N PRO A 58 0.21 13.95 4.27
CA PRO A 58 -0.58 14.66 3.27
C PRO A 58 -0.59 13.94 1.92
N LEU A 59 -1.69 14.03 1.15
CA LEU A 59 -1.80 13.33 -0.13
C LEU A 59 -0.72 13.78 -1.13
N ASP A 60 -0.51 15.09 -1.24
CA ASP A 60 0.47 15.70 -2.15
C ASP A 60 1.92 15.31 -1.82
N ASP A 61 2.20 15.02 -0.55
CA ASP A 61 3.53 14.61 -0.06
C ASP A 61 3.71 13.09 0.03
N PHE A 62 2.66 12.30 -0.25
CA PHE A 62 2.63 10.89 0.09
C PHE A 62 3.71 10.09 -0.62
N ILE A 63 3.77 10.20 -1.95
CA ILE A 63 4.77 9.50 -2.76
C ILE A 63 6.18 9.95 -2.42
N ASN A 64 6.39 11.27 -2.30
CA ASN A 64 7.69 11.81 -1.97
C ASN A 64 8.18 11.31 -0.60
N THR A 65 7.29 11.26 0.39
CA THR A 65 7.60 10.73 1.73
C THR A 65 7.98 9.25 1.68
N LEU A 66 7.23 8.41 0.96
CA LEU A 66 7.53 6.99 0.83
C LEU A 66 8.85 6.73 0.10
N LYS A 67 9.12 7.47 -0.98
CA LYS A 67 10.35 7.33 -1.79
C LYS A 67 11.59 7.82 -1.05
N THR A 68 11.53 9.01 -0.43
CA THR A 68 12.73 9.71 0.07
C THR A 68 13.00 9.46 1.54
N LYS A 69 11.96 9.34 2.37
CA LYS A 69 12.11 9.16 3.82
C LYS A 69 12.03 7.71 4.26
N LYS A 70 11.43 6.85 3.42
CA LYS A 70 11.19 5.43 3.72
C LYS A 70 11.78 4.48 2.67
N GLU A 71 12.45 5.02 1.65
CA GLU A 71 13.23 4.26 0.65
C GLU A 71 12.41 3.19 -0.08
N PHE A 72 11.13 3.44 -0.34
CA PHE A 72 10.29 2.50 -1.10
C PHE A 72 10.75 2.43 -2.56
N SER A 73 11.00 1.22 -3.05
CA SER A 73 11.09 0.94 -4.49
C SER A 73 9.70 1.00 -5.13
N ASN A 74 9.63 1.04 -6.47
CA ASN A 74 8.35 1.01 -7.18
C ASN A 74 7.57 -0.29 -6.90
N GLU A 75 8.28 -1.42 -6.79
CA GLU A 75 7.67 -2.70 -6.40
C GLU A 75 7.11 -2.66 -4.97
N ASN A 76 7.82 -2.01 -4.04
CA ASN A 76 7.35 -1.84 -2.66
C ASN A 76 6.13 -0.91 -2.61
N LEU A 77 6.09 0.12 -3.45
CA LEU A 77 4.92 0.98 -3.61
C LEU A 77 3.71 0.18 -4.13
N GLU A 78 3.86 -0.64 -5.17
CA GLU A 78 2.78 -1.48 -5.69
C GLU A 78 2.20 -2.40 -4.61
N LYS A 79 3.07 -3.11 -3.87
CA LYS A 79 2.65 -3.99 -2.77
C LYS A 79 1.92 -3.22 -1.67
N LEU A 80 2.42 -2.02 -1.31
CA LEU A 80 1.76 -1.18 -0.31
C LEU A 80 0.37 -0.73 -0.81
N ALA A 81 0.26 -0.32 -2.07
CA ALA A 81 -1.01 0.07 -2.65
C ALA A 81 -2.03 -1.09 -2.62
N ASP A 82 -1.59 -2.31 -2.94
CA ASP A 82 -2.42 -3.51 -2.86
C ASP A 82 -2.88 -3.83 -1.44
N ILE A 83 -1.98 -3.69 -0.45
CA ILE A 83 -2.33 -3.85 0.97
C ILE A 83 -3.41 -2.83 1.37
N LEU A 84 -3.18 -1.54 1.07
CA LEU A 84 -4.12 -0.46 1.40
C LEU A 84 -5.47 -0.66 0.70
N LEU A 85 -5.46 -1.16 -0.55
CA LEU A 85 -6.66 -1.45 -1.32
C LEU A 85 -7.48 -2.60 -0.70
N LEU A 86 -6.81 -3.67 -0.27
CA LEU A 86 -7.48 -4.79 0.42
C LEU A 86 -8.14 -4.34 1.72
N ILE A 87 -7.47 -3.47 2.48
CA ILE A 87 -8.00 -2.90 3.71
C ILE A 87 -9.17 -1.97 3.40
N ALA A 88 -9.06 -1.10 2.39
CA ALA A 88 -10.12 -0.19 1.98
C ALA A 88 -11.39 -0.95 1.55
N ASP A 89 -11.23 -2.03 0.78
CA ASP A 89 -12.34 -2.85 0.29
C ASP A 89 -13.14 -3.52 1.41
N ASP A 90 -12.49 -3.83 2.53
CA ASP A 90 -13.14 -4.47 3.69
C ASP A 90 -13.60 -3.46 4.76
N SER A 91 -13.01 -2.25 4.77
CA SER A 91 -13.36 -1.22 5.72
C SER A 91 -14.78 -0.66 5.47
N GLN A 92 -15.50 -0.41 6.56
CA GLN A 92 -16.73 0.39 6.58
C GLN A 92 -16.55 1.71 7.35
N ASP A 93 -15.32 2.06 7.70
CA ASP A 93 -15.02 3.21 8.55
C ASP A 93 -14.80 4.51 7.76
N LYS A 94 -14.60 5.59 8.53
CA LYS A 94 -14.32 6.94 8.02
C LYS A 94 -13.02 7.03 7.23
N ASP A 95 -12.08 6.11 7.44
CA ASP A 95 -10.75 6.13 6.86
C ASP A 95 -10.71 5.42 5.49
N ARG A 96 -11.75 4.65 5.14
CA ARG A 96 -11.90 4.00 3.82
C ARG A 96 -11.64 4.94 2.65
N LYS A 97 -12.18 6.15 2.68
CA LYS A 97 -11.97 7.13 1.61
C LYS A 97 -10.48 7.51 1.49
N LYS A 98 -9.82 7.79 2.62
CA LYS A 98 -8.40 8.13 2.64
C LYS A 98 -7.55 6.96 2.15
N LEU A 99 -7.86 5.73 2.55
CA LEU A 99 -7.16 4.53 2.08
C LEU A 99 -7.23 4.40 0.56
N TYR A 100 -8.41 4.62 -0.02
CA TYR A 100 -8.59 4.65 -1.47
C TYR A 100 -7.81 5.78 -2.15
N GLU A 101 -7.80 6.98 -1.58
CA GLU A 101 -6.98 8.09 -2.08
C GLU A 101 -5.49 7.73 -2.06
N LYS A 102 -4.99 7.15 -0.96
CA LYS A 102 -3.59 6.73 -0.84
C LYS A 102 -3.17 5.69 -1.87
N CYS A 103 -3.94 4.61 -2.03
CA CYS A 103 -3.57 3.58 -3.02
C CYS A 103 -3.74 4.10 -4.44
N LEU A 104 -4.75 4.92 -4.73
CA LEU A 104 -4.92 5.56 -6.03
C LEU A 104 -3.70 6.41 -6.41
N THR A 105 -3.22 7.26 -5.49
CA THR A 105 -2.03 8.10 -5.73
C THR A 105 -0.80 7.26 -6.07
N ILE A 106 -0.62 6.11 -5.42
CA ILE A 106 0.48 5.19 -5.74
C ILE A 106 0.30 4.61 -7.15
N TYR A 107 -0.86 4.04 -7.46
CA TYR A 107 -1.08 3.45 -8.79
C TYR A 107 -0.90 4.48 -9.90
N GLU A 108 -1.40 5.71 -9.74
CA GLU A 108 -1.23 6.77 -10.73
C GLU A 108 0.22 7.26 -10.84
N TYR A 109 0.99 7.20 -9.77
CA TYR A 109 2.43 7.47 -9.82
C TYR A 109 3.16 6.40 -10.64
N LEU A 110 2.92 5.12 -10.34
CA LEU A 110 3.57 4.00 -11.01
C LEU A 110 3.18 3.94 -12.49
N GLU A 111 1.92 4.15 -12.81
CA GLU A 111 1.43 4.14 -14.19
C GLU A 111 2.01 5.26 -15.07
N ARG A 112 2.35 6.40 -14.47
CA ARG A 112 3.00 7.51 -15.20
C ARG A 112 4.51 7.32 -15.33
N GLY A 113 5.13 6.59 -14.41
CA GLY A 113 6.57 6.45 -14.31
C GLY A 113 7.14 5.18 -14.95
N GLU A 114 6.31 4.19 -15.26
CA GLU A 114 6.74 2.94 -15.86
C GLU A 114 6.50 2.91 -17.38
N ASP A 115 7.47 2.37 -18.11
CA ASP A 115 7.37 2.19 -19.56
C ASP A 115 6.41 1.05 -19.96
N ILE A 116 6.04 0.18 -19.00
CA ILE A 116 5.19 -0.98 -19.23
C ILE A 116 3.77 -0.68 -18.74
N TYR A 117 2.82 -0.72 -19.68
CA TYR A 117 1.41 -0.56 -19.39
C TYR A 117 0.85 -1.73 -18.58
N SER A 118 0.24 -1.46 -17.42
CA SER A 118 -0.37 -2.47 -16.55
C SER A 118 -1.89 -2.41 -16.63
N LEU A 119 -2.49 -3.39 -17.32
CA LEU A 119 -3.96 -3.53 -17.38
C LEU A 119 -4.55 -3.63 -15.97
N GLU A 120 -3.99 -4.46 -15.11
CA GLU A 120 -4.46 -4.65 -13.74
C GLU A 120 -4.51 -3.32 -12.97
N ARG A 121 -3.45 -2.52 -13.08
CA ARG A 121 -3.37 -1.20 -12.43
C ARG A 121 -4.46 -0.26 -12.94
N GLN A 122 -4.68 -0.24 -14.25
CA GLN A 122 -5.74 0.57 -14.87
C GLN A 122 -7.14 0.20 -14.39
N TRP A 123 -7.41 -1.11 -14.25
CA TRP A 123 -8.66 -1.60 -13.67
C TRP A 123 -8.83 -1.13 -12.22
N LYS A 124 -7.78 -1.23 -11.39
CA LYS A 124 -7.78 -0.74 -10.01
C LYS A 124 -8.04 0.77 -9.95
N ILE A 125 -7.29 1.57 -10.72
CA ILE A 125 -7.44 3.03 -10.81
C ILE A 125 -8.89 3.41 -11.17
N LYS A 126 -9.44 2.81 -12.24
CA LYS A 126 -10.80 3.10 -12.69
C LYS A 126 -11.85 2.76 -11.64
N ARG A 127 -11.70 1.61 -10.96
CA ARG A 127 -12.60 1.18 -9.88
C ARG A 127 -12.58 2.18 -8.71
N ILE A 128 -11.40 2.58 -8.27
CA ILE A 128 -11.23 3.49 -7.13
C ILE A 128 -11.77 4.88 -7.47
N LYS A 129 -11.47 5.41 -8.66
CA LYS A 129 -12.01 6.70 -9.12
C LYS A 129 -13.54 6.72 -9.13
N LYS A 130 -14.18 5.65 -9.62
CA LYS A 130 -15.64 5.51 -9.61
C LYS A 130 -16.20 5.54 -8.19
N PHE A 131 -15.52 4.89 -7.24
CA PHE A 131 -15.90 4.93 -5.84
C PHE A 131 -15.80 6.35 -5.26
N LEU A 132 -14.68 7.05 -5.49
CA LEU A 132 -14.43 8.38 -4.95
C LEU A 132 -15.28 9.50 -5.58
N SER A 133 -15.82 9.27 -6.78
CA SER A 133 -16.76 10.18 -7.44
C SER A 133 -18.21 10.03 -6.99
N THR A 134 -18.51 9.05 -6.14
CA THR A 134 -19.85 8.79 -5.57
C THR A 134 -20.00 9.54 -4.26
#